data_AF-A0A2E7P787-F1
#
_entry.id   AF-A0A2E7P787-F1
#
_cell.length_a   1.000
_cell.length_b   1.000
_cell.length_c   1.000
_cell.angle_alpha   90.00
_cell.angle_beta   90.00
_cell.angle_gamma   90.00
#
_symmetry.space_group_name_H-M   'P 1'
#
loop_
_entity.id
_entity.type
_entity.pdbx_description
1 polymer ?
#
loop_
_entity_poly.entity_id
_entity_poly.type
_entity_poly.pdbx_seq_one_letter_code
_entity_poly.pdbx_strand_id
1 'polypeptide(L)'
;MTYQKLDQTNRRPLAEALRNDTWVVACLCANWCGSCREYEAAFQAWATRYPQHHFVWIDIEDQADLVGDLDIDNFPTLLIERGATVAFFGPMEPDTRLAERILLAQVDKSDAELQREAASSAERRTWQEDCSLLDKLADVIG
;
A
#
# COMPACT_ATOMS: atom_id res chain seq x y z
N MET A 1 9.11 13.05 6.61
CA MET A 1 9.74 11.96 5.82
C MET A 1 8.61 11.24 5.10
N THR A 2 8.73 11.07 3.79
CA THR A 2 7.64 10.54 2.92
C THR A 2 7.68 9.04 2.78
N TYR A 3 8.85 8.43 3.06
CA TYR A 3 9.07 7.00 3.22
C TYR A 3 9.24 6.64 4.69
N GLN A 4 8.62 5.53 5.14
CA GLN A 4 8.83 4.94 6.46
C GLN A 4 8.71 3.41 6.41
N LYS A 5 9.49 2.71 7.23
CA LYS A 5 9.17 1.31 7.57
C LYS A 5 8.09 1.32 8.64
N LEU A 6 7.07 0.50 8.49
CA LEU A 6 5.96 0.44 9.42
C LEU A 6 6.40 -0.24 10.71
N ASP A 7 6.11 0.40 11.84
CA ASP A 7 6.28 -0.12 13.18
C ASP A 7 5.14 0.39 14.09
N GLN A 8 5.14 -0.01 15.36
CA GLN A 8 4.08 0.36 16.30
C GLN A 8 3.94 1.87 16.52
N THR A 9 5.00 2.65 16.32
CA THR A 9 5.04 4.09 16.59
C THR A 9 4.44 4.93 15.46
N ASN A 10 4.39 4.41 14.23
CA ASN A 10 3.90 5.15 13.06
C ASN A 10 2.61 4.59 12.43
N ARG A 11 2.00 3.53 13.01
CA ARG A 11 0.66 3.04 12.62
C ARG A 11 -0.43 4.10 12.69
N ARG A 12 -0.51 4.86 13.79
CA ARG A 12 -1.51 5.92 13.94
C ARG A 12 -1.33 7.06 12.90
N PRO A 13 -0.12 7.62 12.70
CA PRO A 13 0.14 8.57 11.62
C PRO A 13 -0.25 8.06 10.23
N LEU A 14 -0.01 6.77 9.92
CA LEU A 14 -0.41 6.16 8.65
C LEU A 14 -1.94 6.17 8.50
N ALA A 15 -2.65 5.76 9.55
CA ALA A 15 -4.11 5.73 9.55
C ALA A 15 -4.72 7.14 9.43
N GLU A 16 -4.12 8.14 10.09
CA GLU A 16 -4.49 9.56 9.93
C GLU A 16 -4.24 10.06 8.49
N ALA A 17 -3.17 9.62 7.82
CA ALA A 17 -2.93 9.96 6.41
C ALA A 17 -4.04 9.42 5.50
N LEU A 18 -4.45 8.16 5.70
CA LEU A 18 -5.57 7.55 4.98
C LEU A 18 -6.88 8.31 5.22
N ARG A 19 -7.21 8.63 6.48
CA ARG A 19 -8.43 9.41 6.81
C ARG A 19 -8.46 10.82 6.22
N ASN A 20 -7.30 11.39 5.92
CA ASN A 20 -7.16 12.69 5.26
C ASN A 20 -7.07 12.57 3.74
N ASP A 21 -7.48 11.43 3.17
CA ASP A 21 -7.45 11.13 1.73
C ASP A 21 -6.07 11.31 1.10
N THR A 22 -5.00 11.16 1.89
CA THR A 22 -3.64 11.11 1.37
C THR A 22 -3.43 9.74 0.73
N TRP A 23 -2.90 9.73 -0.48
CA TRP A 23 -2.46 8.49 -1.12
C TRP A 23 -1.41 7.79 -0.28
N VAL A 24 -1.72 6.55 0.11
CA VAL A 24 -0.78 5.62 0.71
C VAL A 24 -0.34 4.62 -0.34
N VAL A 25 0.98 4.48 -0.47
CA VAL A 25 1.63 3.48 -1.30
C VAL A 25 2.36 2.55 -0.34
N ALA A 26 1.87 1.34 -0.17
CA ALA A 26 2.45 0.34 0.71
C ALA A 26 3.14 -0.76 -0.10
N CYS A 27 4.35 -1.13 0.29
CA CYS A 27 5.04 -2.30 -0.23
C CYS A 27 5.12 -3.36 0.86
N LEU A 28 4.45 -4.49 0.64
CA LEU A 28 4.48 -5.65 1.51
C LEU A 28 5.66 -6.53 1.11
N CYS A 29 6.53 -6.80 2.07
CA CYS A 29 7.77 -7.55 1.88
C CYS A 29 7.96 -8.59 2.98
N ALA A 30 8.92 -9.49 2.76
CA ALA A 30 9.47 -10.34 3.80
C ALA A 30 11.01 -10.25 3.79
N ASN A 31 11.65 -10.41 4.95
CA ASN A 31 13.11 -10.24 5.08
C ASN A 31 13.91 -11.26 4.28
N TRP A 32 13.36 -12.46 4.11
CA TRP A 32 13.98 -13.55 3.34
C TRP A 32 13.92 -13.32 1.83
N CYS A 33 13.12 -12.37 1.33
CA CYS A 33 12.99 -12.12 -0.11
C CYS A 33 14.17 -11.29 -0.67
N GLY A 34 14.89 -11.88 -1.62
CA GLY A 34 16.00 -11.21 -2.31
C GLY A 34 15.56 -10.00 -3.14
N SER A 35 14.49 -10.16 -3.92
CA SER A 35 13.94 -9.12 -4.79
C SER A 35 13.48 -7.88 -4.01
N CYS A 36 12.96 -8.07 -2.79
CA CYS A 36 12.53 -6.97 -1.94
C CYS A 36 13.67 -5.99 -1.61
N ARG A 37 14.91 -6.48 -1.44
CA ARG A 37 16.05 -5.60 -1.10
C ARG A 37 16.39 -4.62 -2.21
N GLU A 38 16.35 -5.09 -3.46
CA GLU A 38 16.58 -4.23 -4.63
C GLU A 38 15.39 -3.28 -4.84
N TYR A 39 14.17 -3.79 -4.61
CA TYR A 39 12.94 -3.02 -4.73
C TYR A 39 12.85 -1.88 -3.71
N GLU A 40 13.35 -2.06 -2.48
CA GLU A 40 13.32 -1.04 -1.42
C GLU A 40 14.04 0.25 -1.88
N ALA A 41 15.20 0.13 -2.53
CA ALA A 41 15.94 1.29 -3.02
C ALA A 41 15.15 2.10 -4.06
N ALA A 42 14.48 1.41 -5.00
CA ALA A 42 13.62 2.06 -5.98
C ALA A 42 12.39 2.71 -5.32
N PHE A 43 11.80 2.03 -4.35
CA PHE A 43 10.66 2.52 -3.59
C PHE A 43 10.98 3.79 -2.79
N GLN A 44 12.15 3.85 -2.15
CA GLN A 44 12.65 5.08 -1.50
C GLN A 44 12.88 6.22 -2.50
N ALA A 45 13.36 5.92 -3.71
CA ALA A 45 13.52 6.91 -4.76
C ALA A 45 12.16 7.48 -5.23
N TRP A 46 11.11 6.65 -5.30
CA TRP A 46 9.76 7.11 -5.57
C TRP A 46 9.23 8.05 -4.48
N ALA A 47 9.43 7.69 -3.21
CA ALA A 47 9.01 8.53 -2.09
C ALA A 47 9.69 9.91 -2.10
N THR A 48 10.93 9.99 -2.59
CA THR A 48 11.66 11.25 -2.78
C THR A 48 11.06 12.07 -3.92
N ARG A 49 10.65 11.43 -5.01
CA ARG A 49 10.09 12.08 -6.20
C ARG A 49 8.62 12.50 -6.04
N TYR A 50 7.86 11.79 -5.20
CA TYR A 50 6.44 12.03 -4.98
C TYR A 50 6.15 12.31 -3.50
N PRO A 51 6.69 13.41 -2.95
CA PRO A 51 6.62 13.67 -1.51
C PRO A 51 5.21 14.00 -0.99
N GLN A 52 4.24 14.20 -1.87
CA GLN A 52 2.83 14.40 -1.53
C GLN A 52 2.10 13.08 -1.18
N HIS A 53 2.70 11.93 -1.45
CA HIS A 53 2.15 10.62 -1.10
C HIS A 53 2.91 10.02 0.09
N HIS A 54 2.24 9.15 0.83
CA HIS A 54 2.82 8.46 1.97
C HIS A 54 3.28 7.07 1.54
N PHE A 55 4.60 6.85 1.52
CA PHE A 55 5.20 5.57 1.17
C PHE A 55 5.52 4.80 2.44
N VAL A 56 4.99 3.59 2.54
CA VAL A 56 5.21 2.72 3.70
C VAL A 56 5.73 1.36 3.27
N TRP A 57 6.75 0.89 3.96
CA TRP A 57 7.33 -0.43 3.79
C TRP A 57 6.86 -1.33 4.92
N ILE A 58 6.13 -2.38 4.60
CA ILE A 58 5.49 -3.27 5.56
C ILE A 58 6.18 -4.62 5.49
N ASP A 59 6.94 -4.94 6.53
CA ASP A 59 7.43 -6.29 6.74
C ASP A 59 6.30 -7.15 7.31
N ILE A 60 5.88 -8.17 6.56
CA ILE A 60 4.80 -9.06 6.96
C ILE A 60 5.15 -9.90 8.20
N GLU A 61 6.45 -10.12 8.48
CA GLU A 61 6.89 -10.87 9.65
C GLU A 61 6.73 -10.02 10.92
N ASP A 62 7.07 -8.73 10.85
CA ASP A 62 6.97 -7.79 11.98
C ASP A 62 5.55 -7.26 12.17
N GLN A 63 4.76 -7.17 11.11
CA GLN A 63 3.40 -6.59 11.10
C GLN A 63 2.32 -7.66 10.91
N ALA A 64 2.58 -8.90 11.34
CA ALA A 64 1.66 -10.05 11.16
C ALA A 64 0.24 -9.80 11.69
N ASP A 65 0.11 -9.06 12.79
CA ASP A 65 -1.18 -8.66 13.38
C ASP A 65 -1.96 -7.67 12.49
N LEU A 66 -1.25 -6.85 11.73
CA LEU A 66 -1.85 -5.91 10.80
C LEU A 66 -2.19 -6.57 9.46
N VAL A 67 -1.22 -7.30 8.89
CA VAL A 67 -1.40 -7.91 7.57
C VAL A 67 -2.40 -9.07 7.63
N GLY A 68 -2.45 -9.79 8.75
CA GLY A 68 -3.47 -10.79 9.05
C GLY A 68 -3.69 -11.77 7.90
N ASP A 69 -4.93 -11.80 7.42
CA ASP A 69 -5.42 -12.71 6.37
C ASP A 69 -5.23 -12.16 4.93
N LEU A 70 -4.34 -11.20 4.71
CA LEU A 70 -4.01 -10.76 3.35
C LEU A 70 -3.50 -11.94 2.52
N ASP A 71 -4.20 -12.22 1.42
CA ASP A 71 -3.84 -13.28 0.47
C ASP A 71 -2.61 -12.84 -0.36
N ILE A 72 -1.41 -13.05 0.21
CA ILE A 72 -0.12 -12.67 -0.39
C ILE A 72 0.69 -13.92 -0.67
N ASP A 73 0.67 -14.35 -1.93
CA ASP A 73 1.47 -15.50 -2.36
C ASP A 73 2.89 -15.13 -2.82
N ASN A 74 3.10 -13.87 -3.24
CA ASN A 74 4.34 -13.42 -3.86
C ASN A 74 4.83 -12.07 -3.28
N PHE A 75 6.15 -11.88 -3.24
CA PHE A 75 6.79 -10.66 -2.76
C PHE A 75 7.77 -10.08 -3.79
N PRO A 76 7.86 -8.74 -3.90
CA PRO A 76 7.07 -7.74 -3.18
C PRO A 76 5.62 -7.65 -3.68
N THR A 77 4.69 -7.29 -2.79
CA THR A 77 3.29 -6.98 -3.17
C THR A 77 3.02 -5.50 -2.93
N LEU A 78 2.44 -4.83 -3.94
CA LEU A 78 2.14 -3.40 -3.89
C LEU A 78 0.66 -3.21 -3.54
N LEU A 79 0.40 -2.35 -2.57
CA LEU A 79 -0.91 -1.89 -2.18
C LEU A 79 -0.96 -0.37 -2.35
N ILE A 80 -1.98 0.14 -3.05
CA ILE A 80 -2.20 1.57 -3.24
C ILE A 80 -3.61 1.89 -2.76
N GLU A 81 -3.72 2.80 -1.80
CA GLU A 81 -4.97 3.13 -1.14
C GLU A 81 -5.12 4.64 -0.98
N ARG A 82 -6.37 5.11 -1.07
CA ARG A 82 -6.75 6.49 -0.75
C ARG A 82 -8.06 6.47 0.01
N GLY A 83 -8.10 7.13 1.16
CA GLY A 83 -9.29 7.08 2.01
C GLY A 83 -9.58 5.64 2.41
N ALA A 84 -10.83 5.22 2.21
CA ALA A 84 -11.30 3.85 2.40
C ALA A 84 -11.34 3.05 1.08
N THR A 85 -10.51 3.39 0.09
CA THR A 85 -10.56 2.75 -1.23
C THR A 85 -9.20 2.23 -1.67
N VAL A 86 -9.12 0.91 -1.79
CA VAL A 86 -7.97 0.18 -2.31
C VAL A 86 -8.00 0.27 -3.83
N ALA A 87 -7.12 1.12 -4.37
CA ALA A 87 -6.99 1.38 -5.80
C ALA A 87 -6.18 0.30 -6.52
N PHE A 88 -5.29 -0.40 -5.82
CA PHE A 88 -4.51 -1.50 -6.37
C PHE A 88 -4.02 -2.44 -5.26
N PHE A 89 -4.04 -3.73 -5.51
CA PHE A 89 -3.38 -4.75 -4.69
C PHE A 89 -2.84 -5.86 -5.59
N GLY A 90 -1.55 -6.17 -5.52
CA GLY A 90 -1.00 -7.31 -6.26
C GLY A 90 0.52 -7.40 -6.28
N PRO A 91 1.05 -8.58 -6.68
CA PRO A 91 2.48 -8.86 -6.68
C PRO A 91 3.20 -8.09 -7.79
N MET A 92 4.44 -7.69 -7.51
CA MET A 92 5.29 -6.93 -8.42
C MET A 92 6.56 -7.69 -8.77
N GLU A 93 6.94 -7.58 -10.04
CA GLU A 93 8.23 -8.04 -10.51
C GLU A 93 9.37 -7.16 -9.96
N PRO A 94 10.61 -7.67 -9.90
CA PRO A 94 11.77 -6.88 -9.50
C PRO A 94 12.02 -5.66 -10.41
N ASP A 95 11.64 -5.75 -11.69
CA ASP A 95 11.67 -4.59 -12.59
C ASP A 95 10.56 -3.60 -12.23
N THR A 96 10.97 -2.51 -11.57
CA THR A 96 10.06 -1.54 -10.96
C THR A 96 9.34 -0.64 -11.97
N ARG A 97 9.66 -0.71 -13.27
CA ARG A 97 9.02 0.12 -14.32
C ARG A 97 7.52 -0.10 -14.42
N LEU A 98 7.06 -1.35 -14.26
CA LEU A 98 5.62 -1.64 -14.31
C LEU A 98 4.92 -1.06 -13.07
N ALA A 99 5.47 -1.32 -11.89
CA ALA A 99 4.93 -0.85 -10.62
C ALA A 99 4.83 0.69 -10.57
N GLU A 100 5.84 1.40 -11.06
CA GLU A 100 5.78 2.87 -11.16
C GLU A 100 4.67 3.35 -12.09
N ARG A 101 4.48 2.69 -13.25
CA ARG A 101 3.38 3.02 -14.17
C ARG A 101 2.02 2.77 -13.53
N ILE A 102 1.87 1.70 -12.77
CA ILE A 102 0.65 1.40 -12.02
C ILE A 102 0.40 2.49 -10.99
N LEU A 103 1.42 2.85 -10.19
CA LEU A 103 1.34 3.94 -9.23
C LEU A 103 0.82 5.23 -9.87
N LEU A 104 1.49 5.67 -10.94
CA LEU A 104 1.11 6.90 -11.65
C LEU A 104 -0.31 6.83 -12.22
N ALA A 105 -0.73 5.67 -12.74
CA ALA A 105 -2.08 5.50 -13.25
C ALA A 105 -3.16 5.52 -12.15
N GLN A 106 -2.85 5.07 -10.94
CA GLN A 106 -3.83 5.15 -9.83
C GLN A 106 -3.92 6.56 -9.27
N VAL A 107 -2.79 7.24 -9.04
CA VAL A 107 -2.79 8.55 -8.35
C VAL A 107 -3.38 9.69 -9.18
N ASP A 108 -3.53 9.50 -10.50
CA ASP A 108 -4.17 10.45 -11.43
C ASP A 108 -5.71 10.36 -11.40
N LYS A 109 -6.28 9.32 -10.80
CA LYS A 109 -7.74 9.10 -10.76
C LYS A 109 -8.42 10.00 -9.74
N SER A 110 -9.61 10.46 -10.11
CA SER A 110 -10.54 11.12 -9.18
C SER A 110 -11.19 10.12 -8.22
N ASP A 111 -11.66 10.60 -7.07
CA ASP A 111 -12.36 9.77 -6.09
C ASP A 111 -13.57 9.06 -6.72
N ALA A 112 -14.31 9.74 -7.61
CA ALA A 112 -15.45 9.14 -8.32
C ALA A 112 -15.04 8.00 -9.26
N GLU A 113 -13.86 8.07 -9.88
CA GLU A 113 -13.32 6.97 -10.69
C GLU A 113 -12.91 5.79 -9.82
N LEU A 114 -12.24 6.05 -8.69
CA LEU A 114 -11.83 5.02 -7.74
C LEU A 114 -13.04 4.25 -7.20
N GLN A 115 -14.11 4.95 -6.79
CA GLN A 115 -15.34 4.30 -6.30
C GLN A 115 -15.99 3.40 -7.38
N ARG A 116 -16.02 3.87 -8.63
CA ARG A 116 -16.57 3.05 -9.73
C ARG A 116 -15.73 1.81 -9.99
N GLU A 117 -14.40 1.94 -10.00
CA GLU A 117 -13.51 0.82 -10.22
C GLU A 117 -13.52 -0.18 -9.07
N ALA A 118 -13.58 0.28 -7.82
CA ALA A 118 -13.66 -0.56 -6.62
C ALA A 118 -14.86 -1.52 -6.66
N ALA A 119 -15.98 -1.10 -7.27
CA ALA A 119 -17.16 -1.94 -7.44
C ALA A 119 -17.17 -2.78 -8.74
N SER A 120 -16.24 -2.54 -9.67
CA SER A 120 -16.35 -2.98 -11.07
C SER A 120 -16.14 -4.48 -11.32
N SER A 121 -15.40 -5.17 -10.44
CA SER A 121 -15.13 -6.61 -10.56
C SER A 121 -15.19 -7.30 -9.19
N ALA A 122 -15.27 -8.64 -9.20
CA ALA A 122 -15.25 -9.41 -7.95
C ALA A 122 -13.93 -9.21 -7.19
N GLU A 123 -12.81 -9.31 -7.90
CA GLU A 123 -11.47 -9.04 -7.38
C GLU A 123 -11.38 -7.65 -6.73
N ARG A 124 -11.89 -6.60 -7.41
CA ARG A 124 -11.87 -5.24 -6.88
C ARG A 124 -12.68 -5.08 -5.58
N ARG A 125 -13.80 -5.79 -5.46
CA ARG A 125 -14.62 -5.81 -4.25
C ARG A 125 -13.92 -6.55 -3.11
N THR A 126 -13.32 -7.70 -3.40
CA THR A 126 -12.50 -8.45 -2.42
C THR A 126 -11.36 -7.59 -1.88
N TRP A 127 -10.71 -6.78 -2.71
CA TRP A 127 -9.69 -5.84 -2.21
C TRP A 127 -10.24 -4.83 -1.19
N GLN A 128 -11.49 -4.38 -1.33
CA GLN A 128 -12.07 -3.45 -0.35
C GLN A 128 -12.40 -4.15 0.97
N GLU A 129 -12.78 -5.42 0.92
CA GLU A 129 -13.13 -6.22 2.10
C GLU A 129 -11.89 -6.65 2.89
N ASP A 130 -10.86 -7.13 2.18
CA ASP A 130 -9.75 -7.84 2.81
C ASP A 130 -8.46 -7.02 2.89
N CYS A 131 -8.30 -5.99 2.04
CA CYS A 131 -7.01 -5.32 1.87
C CYS A 131 -6.92 -3.90 2.46
N SER A 132 -8.01 -3.26 2.89
CA SER A 132 -7.93 -1.89 3.39
C SER A 132 -7.02 -1.78 4.61
N LEU A 133 -5.96 -0.98 4.49
CA LEU A 133 -5.10 -0.64 5.63
C LEU A 133 -5.83 0.26 6.62
N LEU A 134 -6.75 1.10 6.15
CA LEU A 134 -7.53 1.96 7.04
C LEU A 134 -8.37 1.12 8.02
N ASP A 135 -9.06 0.10 7.51
CA ASP A 135 -9.86 -0.80 8.34
C ASP A 135 -8.98 -1.64 9.28
N LYS A 136 -7.85 -2.15 8.78
CA LYS A 136 -6.87 -2.90 9.59
C LYS A 136 -6.20 -2.04 10.68
N LEU A 137 -6.16 -0.72 10.50
CA LEU A 137 -5.63 0.25 11.48
C LEU A 137 -6.71 0.87 12.38
N ALA A 138 -7.97 0.41 12.32
CA ALA A 138 -9.06 1.03 13.08
C ALA A 138 -8.80 1.06 14.60
N ASP A 139 -8.21 -0.01 15.13
CA ASP A 139 -7.94 -0.16 16.57
C ASP A 139 -6.89 0.83 17.10
N VAL A 140 -6.00 1.37 16.25
CA VAL A 140 -4.97 2.34 16.68
C VAL A 140 -5.47 3.79 16.69
N ILE A 141 -6.65 4.05 16.13
CA ILE A 141 -7.30 5.38 16.10
C ILE A 141 -8.43 5.48 17.15
N GLY A 142 -8.85 4.35 17.74
CA GLY A 142 -9.92 4.23 18.74
C GLY A 142 -9.64 4.89 20.09
#